data_AF-A0A3E0UFQ7-F1
#
_entry.id   AF-A0A3E0UFQ7-F1
#
_cell.length_a   1.000
_cell.length_b   1.000
_cell.length_c   1.000
_cell.angle_alpha   90.00
_cell.angle_beta   90.00
_cell.angle_gamma   90.00
#
_symmetry.space_group_name_H-M   'P 1'
#
loop_
_entity.id
_entity.type
_entity.pdbx_description
1 polymer ?
#
loop_
_entity_poly.entity_id
_entity_poly.type
_entity_poly.pdbx_seq_one_letter_code
_entity_poly.pdbx_strand_id
1 'polypeptide(L)'
;MKFLHLSSLALLSATTLLVGCGSDSSENTTTSPNSQTLAPNTQGSGNTTNNLSDATKALGIEVIPSSLSRTYSTSLNFDRYTKVDTPNGKAIHIVAQNQITDNQIVRARSILQSYLAPFPGSKYGEDKSAVANKMSDNGAILMLLNGVDDGSNKAAELDGQPLYYGEMQVEGGQWYIQQDYQHRDASFEEILHLVHDFGIGIDQESEFFGALPEFQADIRAAQINALNSGIWGANQPSWIDELQDENSLSQEYLAALIDVYYGLWGANTQFPHTGMYDIYLPKHRADIRTEDPQGEALLDNSFFLPYLAYNARIDESFKGDFSLKFNASLPYTHHAQYLKDITLTGENPSKVIVNQLNNSITGNSAVNTVIFSGASSEYQITSVDKEVTVVDLVDNRDGTNTLSGIEKLRFTDTEVELSTN
;
A
#
# COMPACT_ATOMS: atom_id res chain seq x y z
N MET A 1 8.60 -23.52 -12.68
CA MET A 1 9.60 -22.54 -13.14
C MET A 1 9.99 -21.78 -11.90
N LYS A 2 11.28 -21.74 -11.55
CA LYS A 2 11.75 -20.76 -10.57
C LYS A 2 11.65 -19.43 -11.29
N PHE A 3 10.62 -18.65 -10.99
CA PHE A 3 10.71 -17.21 -11.22
C PHE A 3 11.96 -16.78 -10.44
N LEU A 4 12.90 -16.12 -11.12
CA LEU A 4 14.10 -15.62 -10.46
C LEU A 4 13.59 -14.81 -9.26
N HIS A 5 13.94 -15.27 -8.05
CA HIS A 5 13.66 -14.49 -6.86
C HIS A 5 14.35 -13.15 -7.11
N LEU A 6 13.58 -12.06 -7.16
CA LEU A 6 14.11 -10.77 -6.79
C LEU A 6 14.64 -10.97 -5.37
N SER A 7 15.93 -11.25 -5.29
CA SER A 7 16.65 -11.08 -4.06
C SER A 7 16.67 -9.58 -3.91
N SER A 8 15.69 -9.01 -3.23
CA SER A 8 15.66 -7.61 -2.80
C SER A 8 16.76 -7.35 -1.75
N LEU A 9 17.95 -7.92 -1.98
CA LEU A 9 19.19 -7.57 -1.32
C LEU A 9 19.76 -6.25 -1.88
N ALA A 10 18.91 -5.32 -2.29
CA ALA A 10 19.25 -3.92 -2.29
C ALA A 10 18.82 -3.33 -0.93
N LEU A 11 19.50 -3.75 0.14
CA LEU A 11 19.64 -2.87 1.29
C LEU A 11 20.27 -1.57 0.77
N LEU A 12 19.46 -0.56 0.48
CA LEU A 12 19.89 0.84 0.50
C LEU A 12 20.19 1.21 1.97
N SER A 13 21.21 0.56 2.52
CA SER A 13 21.92 1.04 3.68
C SER A 13 22.77 2.21 3.20
N ALA A 14 22.18 3.41 3.24
CA ALA A 14 22.92 4.66 3.10
C ALA A 14 23.96 4.74 4.23
N THR A 15 25.14 4.14 4.00
CA THR A 15 26.28 4.23 4.89
C THR A 15 26.85 5.64 4.77
N THR A 16 26.57 6.47 5.77
CA THR A 16 27.19 7.79 5.90
C THR A 16 28.68 7.61 6.23
N LEU A 17 29.53 7.80 5.21
CA LEU A 17 30.98 7.93 5.38
C LEU A 17 31.28 9.26 6.10
N LEU A 18 31.41 9.21 7.43
CA LEU A 18 32.04 10.27 8.20
C LEU A 18 33.56 10.19 8.00
N VAL A 19 34.10 11.16 7.26
CA VAL A 19 35.53 11.38 7.08
C VAL A 19 36.17 11.67 8.45
N GLY A 20 36.96 10.73 8.93
CA GLY A 20 37.79 10.89 10.13
C GLY A 20 39.00 11.76 9.86
N CYS A 21 39.21 12.78 10.70
CA CYS A 21 40.49 13.43 10.90
C CYS A 21 40.77 13.50 12.41
N GLY A 22 41.74 12.68 12.85
CA GLY A 22 42.79 13.12 13.78
C GLY A 22 42.52 13.16 15.29
N SER A 23 43.23 12.24 15.96
CA SER A 23 43.98 12.38 17.24
C SER A 23 43.30 12.19 18.61
N ASP A 24 43.76 11.10 19.24
CA ASP A 24 44.21 10.88 20.62
C ASP A 24 43.34 11.16 21.86
N SER A 25 43.15 10.03 22.57
CA SER A 25 43.24 9.83 24.02
C SER A 25 42.14 10.39 24.94
N SER A 26 41.35 9.49 25.52
CA SER A 26 41.36 9.12 26.95
C SER A 26 40.03 8.50 27.36
N GLU A 27 40.11 7.39 28.09
CA GLU A 27 38.97 6.72 28.70
C GLU A 27 38.24 7.66 29.66
N ASN A 28 36.92 7.76 29.54
CA ASN A 28 36.07 8.00 30.70
C ASN A 28 34.64 7.49 30.46
N THR A 29 34.29 6.48 31.25
CA THR A 29 32.95 5.92 31.41
C THR A 29 31.94 6.99 31.84
N THR A 30 30.94 7.26 31.02
CA THR A 30 29.66 7.83 31.47
C THR A 30 28.49 7.19 30.74
N THR A 31 27.59 6.66 31.55
CA THR A 31 26.33 6.00 31.22
C THR A 31 25.35 6.94 30.52
N SER A 32 24.75 6.51 29.42
CA SER A 32 23.53 7.10 28.84
C SER A 32 22.35 6.13 28.93
N PRO A 33 21.10 6.64 28.98
CA PRO A 33 19.96 5.93 29.55
C PRO A 33 19.18 5.08 28.54
N ASN A 34 18.56 4.03 29.08
CA ASN A 34 17.62 3.09 28.47
C ASN A 34 16.71 3.68 27.38
N SER A 35 16.81 3.15 26.17
CA SER A 35 15.68 3.06 25.23
C SER A 35 14.73 1.97 25.72
N GLN A 36 13.59 2.38 26.28
CA GLN A 36 12.48 1.48 26.56
C GLN A 36 11.78 1.13 25.25
N THR A 37 12.02 -0.09 24.77
CA THR A 37 11.15 -0.75 23.80
C THR A 37 9.88 -1.20 24.53
N LEU A 38 8.75 -0.57 24.20
CA LEU A 38 7.43 -1.05 24.61
C LEU A 38 7.05 -2.21 23.69
N ALA A 39 7.36 -3.43 24.10
CA ALA A 39 6.77 -4.63 23.54
C ALA A 39 5.31 -4.76 23.99
N PRO A 40 4.34 -5.05 23.11
CA PRO A 40 3.03 -5.48 23.53
C PRO A 40 3.14 -6.86 24.17
N ASN A 41 2.62 -6.95 25.39
CA ASN A 41 2.56 -8.16 26.18
C ASN A 41 1.38 -9.02 25.70
N THR A 42 1.65 -10.09 24.98
CA THR A 42 0.72 -11.23 24.85
C THR A 42 1.47 -12.53 25.10
N GLN A 43 1.40 -12.99 26.35
CA GLN A 43 1.64 -14.38 26.70
C GLN A 43 0.52 -15.26 26.13
N GLY A 44 0.89 -16.24 25.31
CA GLY A 44 0.05 -17.33 24.87
C GLY A 44 0.90 -18.57 24.63
N SER A 45 1.00 -19.40 25.68
CA SER A 45 1.69 -20.69 25.71
C SER A 45 1.20 -21.64 24.61
N GLY A 46 2.12 -22.42 24.04
CA GLY A 46 1.83 -23.40 22.99
C GLY A 46 0.77 -24.43 23.39
N ASN A 47 -0.21 -24.60 22.51
CA ASN A 47 -0.90 -25.88 22.27
C ASN A 47 -1.60 -25.86 20.90
N THR A 48 -1.54 -26.98 20.20
CA THR A 48 -1.88 -27.18 18.78
C THR A 48 -3.37 -27.29 18.49
N THR A 49 -4.08 -26.15 18.38
CA THR A 49 -5.31 -26.03 17.59
C THR A 49 -5.39 -24.64 16.96
N ASN A 50 -5.38 -24.59 15.63
CA ASN A 50 -5.53 -23.41 14.76
C ASN A 50 -6.92 -22.76 14.92
N ASN A 51 -7.20 -22.09 16.03
CA ASN A 51 -8.46 -21.36 16.19
C ASN A 51 -8.21 -19.86 16.10
N LEU A 52 -8.39 -19.33 14.88
CA LEU A 52 -8.51 -17.89 14.67
C LEU A 52 -9.75 -17.35 15.38
N SER A 53 -9.67 -16.12 15.88
CA SER A 53 -10.80 -15.43 16.51
C SER A 53 -11.94 -15.21 15.50
N ASP A 54 -13.16 -15.04 15.99
CA ASP A 54 -14.31 -14.74 15.11
C ASP A 54 -14.15 -13.38 14.42
N ALA A 55 -13.51 -12.41 15.09
CA ALA A 55 -13.16 -11.12 14.51
C ALA A 55 -12.18 -11.27 13.33
N THR A 56 -11.13 -12.06 13.49
CA THR A 56 -10.16 -12.38 12.42
C THR A 56 -10.84 -13.06 11.24
N LYS A 57 -11.72 -14.04 11.50
CA LYS A 57 -12.49 -14.74 10.45
C LYS A 57 -13.46 -13.81 9.72
N ALA A 58 -14.10 -12.88 10.43
CA ALA A 58 -14.99 -11.88 9.84
C ALA A 58 -14.25 -10.96 8.85
N LEU A 59 -12.93 -10.84 8.95
CA LEU A 59 -12.08 -10.14 7.98
C LEU A 59 -11.72 -11.01 6.77
N GLY A 60 -12.25 -12.23 6.65
CA GLY A 60 -11.90 -13.18 5.59
C GLY A 60 -10.48 -13.72 5.73
N ILE A 61 -9.97 -13.79 6.96
CA ILE A 61 -8.69 -14.43 7.28
C ILE A 61 -8.99 -15.83 7.83
N GLU A 62 -8.33 -16.82 7.25
CA GLU A 62 -8.54 -18.23 7.51
C GLU A 62 -7.22 -18.90 7.92
N VAL A 63 -7.32 -20.16 8.37
CA VAL A 63 -6.16 -21.01 8.60
C VAL A 63 -5.58 -21.45 7.25
N ILE A 64 -4.29 -21.77 7.21
CA ILE A 64 -3.64 -22.18 5.95
C ILE A 64 -4.26 -23.48 5.42
N PRO A 65 -4.73 -23.49 4.16
CA PRO A 65 -5.30 -24.67 3.53
C PRO A 65 -4.31 -25.85 3.51
N SER A 66 -4.82 -27.07 3.63
CA SER A 66 -4.00 -28.29 3.61
C SER A 66 -3.20 -28.48 2.32
N SER A 67 -3.66 -27.90 1.21
CA SER A 67 -2.94 -27.88 -0.07
C SER A 67 -1.67 -27.03 -0.03
N LEU A 68 -1.62 -26.02 0.83
CA LEU A 68 -0.51 -25.06 0.95
C LEU A 68 0.38 -25.33 2.17
N SER A 69 -0.14 -25.97 3.21
CA SER A 69 0.54 -26.13 4.51
C SER A 69 1.79 -27.01 4.49
N ARG A 70 2.03 -27.77 3.41
CA ARG A 70 3.30 -28.51 3.22
C ARG A 70 4.46 -27.55 2.94
N THR A 71 4.22 -26.48 2.19
CA THR A 71 5.23 -25.48 1.82
C THR A 71 5.23 -24.35 2.85
N TYR A 72 4.06 -23.74 3.08
CA TYR A 72 3.86 -22.64 4.01
C TYR A 72 3.42 -23.20 5.36
N SER A 73 4.37 -23.81 6.06
CA SER A 73 4.12 -24.61 7.26
C SER A 73 4.23 -23.79 8.55
N THR A 74 3.62 -24.29 9.62
CA THR A 74 3.75 -23.70 10.97
C THR A 74 5.19 -23.73 11.49
N SER A 75 6.05 -24.64 11.02
CA SER A 75 7.49 -24.62 11.34
C SER A 75 8.24 -23.45 10.72
N LEU A 76 7.68 -22.84 9.68
CA LEU A 76 8.12 -21.58 9.09
C LEU A 76 7.24 -20.41 9.55
N ASN A 77 6.59 -20.54 10.72
CA ASN A 77 5.73 -19.54 11.36
C ASN A 77 4.48 -19.11 10.59
N PHE A 78 4.15 -19.73 9.45
CA PHE A 78 2.93 -19.45 8.72
C PHE A 78 1.72 -20.00 9.48
N ASP A 79 0.73 -19.15 9.75
CA ASP A 79 -0.47 -19.52 10.52
C ASP A 79 -1.79 -18.98 9.95
N ARG A 80 -1.75 -18.00 9.04
CA ARG A 80 -2.91 -17.34 8.47
C ARG A 80 -2.87 -17.31 6.96
N TYR A 81 -4.06 -17.25 6.37
CA TYR A 81 -4.28 -17.28 4.94
C TYR A 81 -5.43 -16.35 4.57
N THR A 82 -5.30 -15.69 3.44
CA THR A 82 -6.41 -15.08 2.74
C THR A 82 -6.19 -15.18 1.23
N LYS A 83 -7.12 -14.66 0.44
CA LYS A 83 -7.04 -14.72 -1.02
C LYS A 83 -7.80 -13.60 -1.69
N VAL A 84 -7.50 -13.40 -2.96
CA VAL A 84 -8.37 -12.71 -3.91
C VAL A 84 -8.94 -13.78 -4.85
N ASP A 85 -10.27 -13.90 -4.90
CA ASP A 85 -10.95 -14.77 -5.85
C ASP A 85 -10.85 -14.20 -7.26
N THR A 86 -10.59 -15.07 -8.25
CA THR A 86 -10.43 -14.67 -9.65
C THR A 86 -11.62 -15.12 -10.50
N PRO A 87 -11.98 -14.40 -11.58
CA PRO A 87 -13.17 -14.72 -12.39
C PRO A 87 -13.24 -16.14 -12.97
N ASN A 88 -12.10 -16.80 -13.18
CA ASN A 88 -12.00 -18.20 -13.60
C ASN A 88 -12.31 -19.23 -12.47
N GLY A 89 -12.72 -18.77 -11.29
CA GLY A 89 -13.05 -19.62 -10.14
C GLY A 89 -11.85 -20.13 -9.34
N LYS A 90 -10.65 -19.61 -9.61
CA LYS A 90 -9.42 -19.86 -8.84
C LYS A 90 -9.16 -18.72 -7.84
N ALA A 91 -7.96 -18.69 -7.27
CA ALA A 91 -7.56 -17.72 -6.28
C ALA A 91 -6.10 -17.27 -6.47
N ILE A 92 -5.83 -16.01 -6.15
CA ILE A 92 -4.48 -15.51 -5.87
C ILE A 92 -4.28 -15.65 -4.37
N HIS A 93 -3.27 -16.39 -3.95
CA HIS A 93 -3.10 -16.78 -2.54
C HIS A 93 -2.27 -15.75 -1.78
N ILE A 94 -2.64 -15.51 -0.52
CA ILE A 94 -1.87 -14.68 0.42
C ILE A 94 -1.67 -15.50 1.70
N VAL A 95 -0.44 -15.81 2.04
CA VAL A 95 -0.06 -16.57 3.24
C VAL A 95 0.72 -15.68 4.20
N ALA A 96 0.40 -15.73 5.49
CA ALA A 96 0.97 -14.82 6.47
C ALA A 96 1.61 -15.57 7.65
N GLN A 97 2.77 -15.07 8.07
CA GLN A 97 3.42 -15.50 9.30
C GLN A 97 2.77 -14.88 10.55
N ASN A 98 3.05 -15.48 11.69
CA ASN A 98 2.36 -15.23 12.96
C ASN A 98 2.58 -13.84 13.60
N GLN A 99 3.48 -12.99 13.10
CA GLN A 99 3.64 -11.61 13.60
C GLN A 99 2.90 -10.57 12.75
N ILE A 100 2.43 -10.93 11.55
CA ILE A 100 1.67 -10.00 10.71
C ILE A 100 0.36 -9.66 11.40
N THR A 101 -0.04 -8.39 11.44
CA THR A 101 -1.33 -8.01 12.04
C THR A 101 -2.49 -8.30 11.08
N ASP A 102 -3.71 -8.47 11.61
CA ASP A 102 -4.89 -8.67 10.77
C ASP A 102 -5.13 -7.45 9.83
N ASN A 103 -4.85 -6.22 10.29
CA ASN A 103 -4.93 -5.03 9.46
C ASN A 103 -3.90 -5.03 8.32
N GLN A 104 -2.66 -5.49 8.55
CA GLN A 104 -1.66 -5.65 7.47
C GLN A 104 -2.10 -6.69 6.43
N ILE A 105 -2.65 -7.84 6.88
CA ILE A 105 -3.17 -8.88 5.97
C ILE A 105 -4.31 -8.32 5.11
N VAL A 106 -5.26 -7.60 5.72
CA VAL A 106 -6.39 -7.00 5.01
C VAL A 106 -5.89 -5.92 4.05
N ARG A 107 -4.96 -5.07 4.46
CA ARG A 107 -4.40 -4.00 3.63
C ARG A 107 -3.68 -4.56 2.40
N ALA A 108 -2.82 -5.57 2.56
CA ALA A 108 -2.13 -6.21 1.44
C ALA A 108 -3.14 -6.80 0.44
N ARG A 109 -4.15 -7.54 0.93
CA ARG A 109 -5.24 -8.03 0.07
C ARG A 109 -5.98 -6.89 -0.65
N SER A 110 -6.21 -5.78 0.05
CA SER A 110 -6.95 -4.63 -0.46
C SER A 110 -6.18 -3.86 -1.54
N ILE A 111 -4.87 -3.70 -1.41
CA ILE A 111 -3.99 -3.12 -2.44
C ILE A 111 -4.04 -3.99 -3.70
N LEU A 112 -3.91 -5.32 -3.56
CA LEU A 112 -4.03 -6.25 -4.68
C LEU A 112 -5.39 -6.13 -5.37
N GLN A 113 -6.48 -6.07 -4.61
CA GLN A 113 -7.82 -5.85 -5.16
C GLN A 113 -7.94 -4.51 -5.89
N SER A 114 -7.30 -3.45 -5.39
CA SER A 114 -7.30 -2.13 -6.04
C SER A 114 -6.53 -2.15 -7.37
N TYR A 115 -5.40 -2.85 -7.46
CA TYR A 115 -4.71 -3.02 -8.74
C TYR A 115 -5.55 -3.79 -9.77
N LEU A 116 -6.33 -4.77 -9.31
CA LEU A 116 -7.19 -5.59 -10.15
C LEU A 116 -8.60 -5.01 -10.36
N ALA A 117 -8.93 -3.87 -9.73
CA ALA A 117 -10.21 -3.21 -9.92
C ALA A 117 -10.31 -2.63 -11.35
N PRO A 118 -11.47 -2.79 -12.01
CA PRO A 118 -11.67 -2.26 -13.36
C PRO A 118 -11.61 -0.73 -13.36
N PHE A 119 -11.12 -0.17 -14.45
CA PHE A 119 -11.08 1.25 -14.74
C PHE A 119 -11.82 1.50 -16.07
N PRO A 120 -13.16 1.65 -16.04
CA PRO A 120 -13.95 1.86 -17.23
C PRO A 120 -13.51 3.10 -18.03
N GLY A 121 -13.48 2.97 -19.35
CA GLY A 121 -12.97 3.94 -20.31
C GLY A 121 -11.46 3.89 -20.56
N SER A 122 -10.70 3.05 -19.84
CA SER A 122 -9.23 3.04 -19.89
C SER A 122 -8.65 2.03 -20.87
N LYS A 123 -7.43 2.30 -21.37
CA LYS A 123 -6.77 1.52 -22.44
C LYS A 123 -6.52 0.05 -22.05
N TYR A 124 -5.99 -0.19 -20.86
CA TYR A 124 -5.58 -1.51 -20.38
C TYR A 124 -6.30 -1.93 -19.09
N GLY A 125 -7.07 -1.04 -18.48
CA GLY A 125 -7.73 -1.26 -17.20
C GLY A 125 -9.24 -1.48 -17.30
N GLU A 126 -9.88 -1.35 -18.47
CA GLU A 126 -11.34 -1.50 -18.67
C GLU A 126 -11.89 -2.75 -17.96
N ASP A 127 -11.28 -3.90 -18.24
CA ASP A 127 -11.55 -5.18 -17.60
C ASP A 127 -10.23 -5.91 -17.31
N LYS A 128 -9.92 -6.06 -16.03
CA LYS A 128 -8.70 -6.74 -15.57
C LYS A 128 -8.92 -8.21 -15.22
N SER A 129 -10.06 -8.78 -15.58
CA SER A 129 -10.38 -10.20 -15.35
C SER A 129 -9.33 -11.14 -15.95
N ALA A 130 -8.83 -10.82 -17.15
CA ALA A 130 -7.79 -11.61 -17.80
C ALA A 130 -6.46 -11.60 -17.02
N VAL A 131 -6.08 -10.44 -16.47
CA VAL A 131 -4.90 -10.28 -15.61
C VAL A 131 -5.05 -11.10 -14.34
N ALA A 132 -6.18 -10.94 -13.63
CA ALA A 132 -6.47 -11.69 -12.41
C ALA A 132 -6.47 -13.22 -12.65
N ASN A 133 -7.09 -13.68 -13.73
CA ASN A 133 -7.10 -15.09 -14.12
C ASN A 133 -5.69 -15.59 -14.42
N LYS A 134 -4.87 -14.79 -15.11
CA LYS A 134 -3.49 -15.15 -15.42
C LYS A 134 -2.65 -15.29 -14.16
N MET A 135 -2.85 -14.40 -13.18
CA MET A 135 -2.17 -14.51 -11.88
C MET A 135 -2.47 -15.83 -11.17
N SER A 136 -3.74 -16.24 -11.10
CA SER A 136 -4.10 -17.52 -10.46
C SER A 136 -3.71 -18.74 -11.29
N ASP A 137 -3.71 -18.65 -12.63
CA ASP A 137 -3.21 -19.70 -13.52
C ASP A 137 -1.70 -19.90 -13.40
N ASN A 138 -0.95 -18.81 -13.23
CA ASN A 138 0.49 -18.81 -13.04
C ASN A 138 0.91 -19.11 -11.59
N GLY A 139 -0.04 -19.30 -10.67
CA GLY A 139 0.23 -19.70 -9.29
C GLY A 139 0.76 -18.56 -8.41
N ALA A 140 0.26 -17.34 -8.59
CA ALA A 140 0.62 -16.18 -7.78
C ALA A 140 0.38 -16.41 -6.27
N ILE A 141 1.42 -16.19 -5.46
CA ILE A 141 1.38 -16.26 -4.00
C ILE A 141 2.11 -15.05 -3.41
N LEU A 142 1.42 -14.26 -2.59
CA LEU A 142 2.02 -13.25 -1.73
C LEU A 142 2.35 -13.86 -0.37
N MET A 143 3.57 -13.70 0.11
CA MET A 143 4.04 -14.14 1.41
C MET A 143 4.25 -12.95 2.33
N LEU A 144 3.39 -12.82 3.34
CA LEU A 144 3.54 -11.80 4.38
C LEU A 144 4.48 -12.34 5.47
N LEU A 145 5.70 -11.83 5.49
CA LEU A 145 6.82 -12.35 6.27
C LEU A 145 7.08 -11.51 7.52
N ASN A 146 7.45 -12.16 8.62
CA ASN A 146 7.92 -11.51 9.83
C ASN A 146 9.26 -10.77 9.59
N GLY A 147 9.53 -9.74 10.37
CA GLY A 147 10.81 -9.01 10.33
C GLY A 147 10.88 -7.94 9.24
N VAL A 148 12.08 -7.76 8.69
CA VAL A 148 12.42 -6.85 7.57
C VAL A 148 13.24 -7.65 6.56
N ASP A 149 13.43 -7.11 5.35
CA ASP A 149 14.27 -7.76 4.35
C ASP A 149 15.77 -7.59 4.66
N ASP A 150 16.28 -8.44 5.54
CA ASP A 150 17.69 -8.50 5.95
C ASP A 150 18.33 -9.88 5.71
N GLY A 151 17.64 -10.74 4.94
CA GLY A 151 18.04 -12.11 4.65
C GLY A 151 17.90 -13.08 5.85
N SER A 152 17.37 -12.66 7.00
CA SER A 152 17.23 -13.54 8.16
C SER A 152 16.01 -14.47 8.10
N ASN A 153 14.96 -14.08 7.36
CA ASN A 153 13.74 -14.86 7.24
C ASN A 153 13.87 -15.96 6.18
N LYS A 154 14.09 -17.20 6.63
CA LYS A 154 14.25 -18.37 5.75
C LYS A 154 13.07 -18.65 4.80
N ALA A 155 11.89 -18.08 5.08
CA ALA A 155 10.74 -18.25 4.20
C ALA A 155 10.84 -17.44 2.91
N ALA A 156 11.74 -16.45 2.84
CA ALA A 156 12.01 -15.69 1.60
C ALA A 156 12.53 -16.58 0.46
N GLU A 157 13.12 -17.74 0.77
CA GLU A 157 13.61 -18.73 -0.19
C GLU A 157 12.49 -19.63 -0.78
N LEU A 158 11.24 -19.47 -0.30
CA LEU A 158 10.10 -20.20 -0.84
C LEU A 158 9.57 -19.52 -2.11
N ASP A 159 8.97 -20.29 -3.00
CA ASP A 159 8.29 -19.75 -4.17
C ASP A 159 7.15 -18.80 -3.73
N GLY A 160 7.21 -17.52 -4.11
CA GLY A 160 6.23 -16.49 -3.79
C GLY A 160 6.87 -15.11 -3.70
N GLN A 161 6.04 -14.06 -3.75
CA GLN A 161 6.50 -12.67 -3.56
C GLN A 161 6.57 -12.35 -2.06
N PRO A 162 7.73 -12.02 -1.49
CA PRO A 162 7.83 -11.62 -0.08
C PRO A 162 7.31 -10.19 0.13
N LEU A 163 6.70 -9.94 1.29
CA LEU A 163 6.41 -8.60 1.80
C LEU A 163 6.52 -8.62 3.33
N TYR A 164 7.40 -7.81 3.89
CA TYR A 164 7.78 -7.95 5.30
C TYR A 164 6.96 -7.09 6.26
N TYR A 165 6.82 -7.55 7.50
CA TYR A 165 6.13 -6.88 8.59
C TYR A 165 6.61 -5.43 8.77
N GLY A 166 7.92 -5.22 8.79
CA GLY A 166 8.55 -3.91 8.96
C GLY A 166 8.51 -3.02 7.72
N GLU A 167 7.84 -3.46 6.65
CA GLU A 167 7.67 -2.74 5.40
C GLU A 167 6.19 -2.50 5.06
N MET A 168 5.28 -2.82 5.98
CA MET A 168 3.84 -2.64 5.79
C MET A 168 3.27 -1.63 6.80
N GLN A 169 2.96 -0.43 6.32
CA GLN A 169 2.15 0.52 7.08
C GLN A 169 0.68 0.05 7.14
N VAL A 170 -0.10 0.65 8.06
CA VAL A 170 -1.56 0.54 8.10
C VAL A 170 -2.17 1.92 8.25
N GLU A 171 -3.21 2.23 7.48
CA GLU A 171 -3.86 3.54 7.49
C GLU A 171 -4.29 3.91 8.92
N GLY A 172 -3.98 5.13 9.37
CA GLY A 172 -4.29 5.59 10.73
C GLY A 172 -3.33 5.13 11.83
N GLY A 173 -2.47 4.14 11.56
CA GLY A 173 -1.43 3.71 12.50
C GLY A 173 -0.35 4.79 12.71
N GLN A 174 0.40 4.71 13.82
CA GLN A 174 1.42 5.73 14.15
C GLN A 174 2.44 5.95 13.03
N TRP A 175 2.96 4.87 12.45
CA TRP A 175 3.93 4.95 11.35
C TRP A 175 3.33 5.65 10.12
N TYR A 176 2.11 5.28 9.73
CA TYR A 176 1.37 5.92 8.64
C TYR A 176 1.13 7.40 8.90
N ILE A 177 0.63 7.77 10.09
CA ILE A 177 0.33 9.18 10.42
C ILE A 177 1.60 10.05 10.43
N GLN A 178 2.71 9.52 10.94
CA GLN A 178 3.97 10.25 11.05
C GLN A 178 4.77 10.29 9.75
N GLN A 179 4.56 9.32 8.85
CA GLN A 179 5.40 9.11 7.66
C GLN A 179 6.89 9.07 8.03
N ASP A 180 7.24 8.19 8.98
CA ASP A 180 8.63 7.94 9.34
C ASP A 180 9.31 7.08 8.26
N TYR A 181 10.37 7.58 7.64
CA TYR A 181 11.10 6.90 6.55
C TYR A 181 12.32 6.11 7.03
N GLN A 182 12.43 5.80 8.34
CA GLN A 182 13.41 4.80 8.82
C GLN A 182 13.29 3.46 8.07
N HIS A 183 12.08 3.12 7.66
CA HIS A 183 11.77 2.05 6.70
C HIS A 183 10.79 2.59 5.66
N ARG A 184 10.80 2.05 4.44
CA ARG A 184 9.79 2.35 3.40
C ARG A 184 8.57 1.46 3.58
N ASP A 185 7.40 1.95 3.18
CA ASP A 185 6.23 1.08 2.98
C ASP A 185 6.35 0.42 1.61
N ALA A 186 6.81 -0.83 1.56
CA ALA A 186 7.00 -1.57 0.30
C ALA A 186 5.70 -2.24 -0.20
N SER A 187 4.57 -2.04 0.49
CA SER A 187 3.34 -2.77 0.16
C SER A 187 2.86 -2.54 -1.28
N PHE A 188 3.00 -1.32 -1.80
CA PHE A 188 2.57 -1.02 -3.17
C PHE A 188 3.51 -1.60 -4.22
N GLU A 189 4.82 -1.50 -4.00
CA GLU A 189 5.92 -2.08 -4.79
C GLU A 189 5.81 -3.60 -4.87
N GLU A 190 5.86 -4.31 -3.74
CA GLU A 190 5.88 -5.78 -3.72
C GLU A 190 4.60 -6.40 -4.29
N ILE A 191 3.44 -5.81 -4.00
CA ILE A 191 2.17 -6.30 -4.54
C ILE A 191 2.08 -6.00 -6.03
N LEU A 192 2.68 -4.90 -6.49
CA LEU A 192 2.77 -4.60 -7.92
C LEU A 192 3.70 -5.58 -8.63
N HIS A 193 4.85 -5.94 -8.07
CA HIS A 193 5.72 -7.00 -8.60
C HIS A 193 4.92 -8.30 -8.83
N LEU A 194 4.12 -8.71 -7.84
CA LEU A 194 3.25 -9.88 -7.98
C LEU A 194 2.25 -9.74 -9.15
N VAL A 195 1.59 -8.58 -9.28
CA VAL A 195 0.62 -8.30 -10.37
C VAL A 195 1.32 -8.27 -11.72
N HIS A 196 2.53 -7.72 -11.77
CA HIS A 196 3.33 -7.59 -12.98
C HIS A 196 3.79 -8.96 -13.46
N ASP A 197 4.50 -9.71 -12.62
CA ASP A 197 5.14 -10.97 -12.97
C ASP A 197 4.14 -12.07 -13.31
N PHE A 198 3.05 -12.17 -12.54
CA PHE A 198 2.09 -13.26 -12.68
C PHE A 198 0.86 -12.89 -13.53
N GLY A 199 0.58 -11.60 -13.70
CA GLY A 199 -0.64 -11.10 -14.35
C GLY A 199 -0.39 -10.39 -15.67
N ILE A 200 0.20 -9.21 -15.60
CA ILE A 200 0.50 -8.36 -16.78
C ILE A 200 1.45 -9.12 -17.72
N GLY A 201 2.51 -9.69 -17.15
CA GLY A 201 3.60 -10.43 -17.79
C GLY A 201 4.83 -9.58 -18.05
N ILE A 202 5.97 -10.23 -17.98
CA ILE A 202 7.29 -9.68 -18.31
C ILE A 202 7.73 -10.14 -19.71
N ASP A 203 8.44 -9.26 -20.41
CA ASP A 203 9.01 -9.52 -21.74
C ASP A 203 10.42 -10.14 -21.64
N GLN A 204 11.08 -10.33 -22.79
CA GLN A 204 12.47 -10.84 -22.93
C GLN A 204 12.72 -12.29 -22.52
N GLU A 205 11.74 -12.94 -21.92
CA GLU A 205 11.72 -14.39 -21.76
C GLU A 205 11.44 -15.13 -23.09
N SER A 206 11.81 -16.40 -23.14
CA SER A 206 11.57 -17.24 -24.35
C SER A 206 10.09 -17.41 -24.70
N GLU A 207 9.20 -17.22 -23.72
CA GLU A 207 7.75 -17.23 -23.87
C GLU A 207 7.16 -16.13 -22.97
N PHE A 208 6.17 -15.39 -23.47
CA PHE A 208 5.50 -14.35 -22.70
C PHE A 208 4.38 -14.95 -21.83
N PHE A 209 4.56 -14.90 -20.51
CA PHE A 209 3.63 -15.50 -19.55
C PHE A 209 2.65 -14.50 -18.92
N GLY A 210 2.13 -13.55 -19.69
CA GLY A 210 1.18 -12.54 -19.22
C GLY A 210 -0.16 -12.49 -19.94
N ALA A 211 -1.00 -11.54 -19.51
CA ALA A 211 -2.27 -11.21 -20.15
C ALA A 211 -2.19 -9.93 -21.01
N LEU A 212 -1.19 -9.06 -20.80
CA LEU A 212 -1.13 -7.73 -21.42
C LEU A 212 0.25 -7.45 -22.09
N PRO A 213 0.59 -8.14 -23.19
CA PRO A 213 1.87 -7.94 -23.88
C PRO A 213 2.07 -6.53 -24.43
N GLU A 214 0.99 -5.87 -24.87
CA GLU A 214 1.06 -4.49 -25.37
C GLU A 214 1.32 -3.50 -24.23
N PHE A 215 0.72 -3.70 -23.06
CA PHE A 215 1.01 -2.86 -21.91
C PHE A 215 2.44 -3.05 -21.43
N GLN A 216 2.95 -4.29 -21.40
CA GLN A 216 4.35 -4.53 -21.09
C GLN A 216 5.31 -3.87 -22.08
N ALA A 217 4.97 -3.84 -23.37
CA ALA A 217 5.77 -3.12 -24.37
C ALA A 217 5.78 -1.61 -24.10
N ASP A 218 4.64 -1.02 -23.71
CA ASP A 218 4.57 0.39 -23.32
C ASP A 218 5.40 0.66 -22.05
N ILE A 219 5.32 -0.21 -21.03
CA ILE A 219 6.13 -0.13 -19.80
C ILE A 219 7.63 -0.18 -20.14
N ARG A 220 8.04 -1.14 -20.98
CA ARG A 220 9.44 -1.28 -21.41
C ARG A 220 9.94 -0.04 -22.13
N ALA A 221 9.13 0.54 -23.03
CA ALA A 221 9.50 1.75 -23.75
C ALA A 221 9.73 2.94 -22.80
N ALA A 222 8.81 3.13 -21.85
CA ALA A 222 8.93 4.17 -20.83
C ALA A 222 10.15 3.95 -19.93
N GLN A 223 10.39 2.72 -19.49
CA GLN A 223 11.56 2.34 -18.69
C GLN A 223 12.88 2.65 -19.42
N ILE A 224 12.99 2.25 -20.69
CA ILE A 224 14.19 2.52 -21.50
C ILE A 224 14.41 4.04 -21.64
N ASN A 225 13.36 4.80 -21.86
CA ASN A 225 13.44 6.26 -21.93
C ASN A 225 13.89 6.87 -20.60
N ALA A 226 13.30 6.43 -19.49
CA ALA A 226 13.59 6.95 -18.16
C ALA A 226 15.04 6.68 -17.76
N LEU A 227 15.53 5.46 -18.01
CA LEU A 227 16.91 5.08 -17.74
C LEU A 227 17.90 5.90 -18.60
N ASN A 228 17.68 5.98 -19.91
CA ASN A 228 18.57 6.72 -20.83
C ASN A 228 18.59 8.23 -20.58
N SER A 229 17.49 8.78 -20.05
CA SER A 229 17.36 10.21 -19.76
C SER A 229 17.78 10.58 -18.34
N GLY A 230 18.19 9.59 -17.52
CA GLY A 230 18.54 9.81 -16.12
C GLY A 230 17.34 10.21 -15.24
N ILE A 231 16.11 9.93 -15.68
CA ILE A 231 14.88 10.13 -14.90
C ILE A 231 14.79 9.07 -13.80
N TRP A 232 15.27 7.86 -14.09
CA TRP A 232 15.28 6.74 -13.16
C TRP A 232 16.64 6.04 -13.18
N GLY A 233 17.15 5.65 -12.00
CA GLY A 233 18.36 4.83 -11.86
C GLY A 233 19.70 5.53 -12.10
N ALA A 234 19.71 6.85 -12.33
CA ALA A 234 20.89 7.61 -12.79
C ALA A 234 22.14 7.47 -11.90
N ASN A 235 21.95 7.29 -10.59
CA ASN A 235 23.02 7.24 -9.59
C ASN A 235 23.33 5.81 -9.10
N GLN A 236 22.83 4.78 -9.78
CA GLN A 236 22.89 3.38 -9.31
C GLN A 236 23.37 2.40 -10.40
N PRO A 237 24.51 2.62 -11.09
CA PRO A 237 24.89 1.82 -12.25
C PRO A 237 25.07 0.32 -11.97
N SER A 238 25.65 -0.04 -10.81
CA SER A 238 25.84 -1.46 -10.46
C SER A 238 24.52 -2.17 -10.17
N TRP A 239 23.55 -1.48 -9.58
CA TRP A 239 22.20 -2.03 -9.37
C TRP A 239 21.45 -2.15 -10.70
N ILE A 240 21.59 -1.16 -11.60
CA ILE A 240 21.02 -1.25 -12.95
C ILE A 240 21.59 -2.45 -13.73
N ASP A 241 22.90 -2.73 -13.62
CA ASP A 241 23.52 -3.90 -14.23
C ASP A 241 22.92 -5.22 -13.67
N GLU A 242 22.72 -5.30 -12.35
CA GLU A 242 22.05 -6.43 -11.69
C GLU A 242 20.61 -6.62 -12.20
N LEU A 243 19.81 -5.55 -12.21
CA LEU A 243 18.44 -5.61 -12.71
C LEU A 243 18.34 -5.98 -14.20
N GLN A 244 19.35 -5.59 -14.98
CA GLN A 244 19.42 -5.95 -16.40
C GLN A 244 19.70 -7.45 -16.57
N ASP A 245 20.58 -8.03 -15.76
CA ASP A 245 20.89 -9.46 -15.77
C ASP A 245 19.70 -10.31 -15.28
N GLU A 246 18.92 -9.78 -14.36
CA GLU A 246 17.72 -10.43 -13.81
C GLU A 246 16.43 -10.20 -14.63
N ASN A 247 16.48 -9.34 -15.65
CA ASN A 247 15.31 -8.90 -16.41
C ASN A 247 14.22 -8.27 -15.52
N SER A 248 14.63 -7.44 -14.56
CA SER A 248 13.76 -6.77 -13.57
C SER A 248 13.66 -5.25 -13.75
N LEU A 249 14.37 -4.65 -14.71
CA LEU A 249 14.34 -3.20 -14.96
C LEU A 249 12.92 -2.62 -15.16
N SER A 250 12.04 -3.31 -15.90
CA SER A 250 10.67 -2.83 -16.12
C SER A 250 9.84 -2.83 -14.84
N GLN A 251 10.07 -3.81 -13.98
CA GLN A 251 9.35 -3.98 -12.72
C GLN A 251 9.75 -2.87 -11.75
N GLU A 252 11.06 -2.66 -11.53
CA GLU A 252 11.57 -1.64 -10.61
C GLU A 252 11.25 -0.21 -11.04
N TYR A 253 11.31 0.09 -12.34
CA TYR A 253 10.89 1.38 -12.86
C TYR A 253 9.39 1.62 -12.62
N LEU A 254 8.55 0.62 -12.88
CA LEU A 254 7.11 0.74 -12.69
C LEU A 254 6.76 0.90 -11.21
N ALA A 255 7.45 0.20 -10.31
CA ALA A 255 7.33 0.40 -8.87
C ALA A 255 7.63 1.85 -8.47
N ALA A 256 8.77 2.40 -8.90
CA ALA A 256 9.15 3.79 -8.63
C ALA A 256 8.08 4.80 -9.07
N LEU A 257 7.55 4.60 -10.29
CA LEU A 257 6.48 5.42 -10.84
C LEU A 257 5.21 5.37 -9.96
N ILE A 258 4.80 4.17 -9.56
CA ILE A 258 3.54 3.95 -8.82
C ILE A 258 3.61 4.44 -7.38
N ASP A 259 4.75 4.25 -6.74
CA ASP A 259 5.03 4.76 -5.39
C ASP A 259 4.88 6.28 -5.32
N VAL A 260 5.40 7.00 -6.33
CA VAL A 260 5.23 8.45 -6.43
C VAL A 260 3.80 8.82 -6.84
N TYR A 261 3.18 8.06 -7.74
CA TYR A 261 1.82 8.30 -8.20
C TYR A 261 0.80 8.27 -7.06
N TYR A 262 0.93 7.34 -6.11
CA TYR A 262 0.09 7.28 -4.91
C TYR A 262 0.66 8.06 -3.72
N GLY A 263 1.70 8.86 -3.94
CA GLY A 263 2.19 9.85 -2.98
C GLY A 263 2.96 9.29 -1.78
N LEU A 264 3.44 8.03 -1.85
CA LEU A 264 4.17 7.38 -0.75
C LEU A 264 5.47 8.11 -0.40
N TRP A 265 6.04 8.87 -1.34
CA TRP A 265 7.29 9.61 -1.16
C TRP A 265 7.10 11.09 -0.89
N GLY A 266 5.86 11.61 -0.94
CA GLY A 266 5.61 13.04 -0.89
C GLY A 266 6.02 13.70 0.43
N ALA A 267 5.95 12.95 1.54
CA ALA A 267 6.31 13.43 2.87
C ALA A 267 7.81 13.29 3.19
N ASN A 268 8.59 12.58 2.37
CA ASN A 268 10.00 12.33 2.67
C ASN A 268 10.81 13.63 2.58
N THR A 269 11.49 13.98 3.67
CA THR A 269 12.30 15.21 3.79
C THR A 269 13.80 14.99 3.55
N GLN A 270 14.26 13.74 3.56
CA GLN A 270 15.66 13.39 3.27
C GLN A 270 16.00 13.67 1.80
N PHE A 271 15.05 13.37 0.91
CA PHE A 271 15.13 13.58 -0.53
C PHE A 271 14.00 14.54 -0.95
N PRO A 272 14.18 15.86 -0.76
CA PRO A 272 13.10 16.83 -0.93
C PRO A 272 12.68 17.07 -2.38
N HIS A 273 13.46 16.59 -3.35
CA HIS A 273 13.26 16.87 -4.78
C HIS A 273 13.07 15.63 -5.64
N THR A 274 13.13 14.43 -5.05
CA THR A 274 13.12 13.16 -5.78
C THR A 274 12.35 12.09 -5.01
N GLY A 275 11.78 11.15 -5.75
CA GLY A 275 11.08 9.97 -5.24
C GLY A 275 12.03 8.79 -5.01
N MET A 276 11.53 7.78 -4.29
CA MET A 276 12.15 6.47 -4.10
C MET A 276 13.66 6.53 -3.78
N TYR A 277 14.02 7.13 -2.66
CA TYR A 277 15.42 7.27 -2.22
C TYR A 277 16.36 7.89 -3.27
N ASP A 278 15.91 8.93 -3.98
CA ASP A 278 16.68 9.63 -5.02
C ASP A 278 16.92 8.85 -6.31
N ILE A 279 16.30 7.68 -6.47
CA ILE A 279 16.45 6.88 -7.71
C ILE A 279 15.44 7.28 -8.78
N TYR A 280 14.41 8.07 -8.45
CA TYR A 280 13.40 8.53 -9.39
C TYR A 280 13.22 10.05 -9.30
N LEU A 281 13.32 10.73 -10.44
CA LEU A 281 13.33 12.18 -10.53
C LEU A 281 12.02 12.81 -10.02
N PRO A 282 10.82 12.39 -10.45
CA PRO A 282 9.56 12.89 -9.90
C PRO A 282 9.43 12.68 -8.39
N LYS A 283 9.07 13.74 -7.66
CA LYS A 283 8.82 13.69 -6.22
C LYS A 283 7.34 13.49 -5.89
N HIS A 284 6.48 14.20 -6.59
CA HIS A 284 5.05 14.17 -6.42
C HIS A 284 4.37 13.68 -7.70
N ARG A 285 3.16 13.15 -7.55
CA ARG A 285 2.32 12.73 -8.66
C ARG A 285 2.22 13.77 -9.78
N ALA A 286 2.13 15.05 -9.44
CA ALA A 286 2.02 16.13 -10.42
C ALA A 286 3.30 16.32 -11.27
N ASP A 287 4.46 15.98 -10.71
CA ASP A 287 5.77 16.16 -11.36
C ASP A 287 5.97 15.12 -12.48
N ILE A 288 5.37 13.93 -12.34
CA ILE A 288 5.44 12.84 -13.33
C ILE A 288 5.07 13.35 -14.73
N ARG A 289 4.00 14.12 -14.86
CA ARG A 289 3.55 14.67 -16.15
C ARG A 289 4.61 15.48 -16.89
N THR A 290 5.44 16.22 -16.16
CA THR A 290 6.45 17.11 -16.73
C THR A 290 7.83 16.49 -16.81
N GLU A 291 8.18 15.64 -15.85
CA GLU A 291 9.53 15.08 -15.69
C GLU A 291 9.66 13.67 -16.25
N ASP A 292 8.56 12.91 -16.30
CA ASP A 292 8.46 11.60 -16.96
C ASP A 292 7.19 11.48 -17.83
N PRO A 293 7.10 12.17 -18.97
CA PRO A 293 5.90 12.15 -19.81
C PRO A 293 5.54 10.75 -20.35
N GLN A 294 6.49 9.83 -20.46
CA GLN A 294 6.20 8.45 -20.85
C GLN A 294 5.63 7.64 -19.67
N GLY A 295 6.14 7.86 -18.46
CA GLY A 295 5.52 7.37 -17.23
C GLY A 295 4.08 7.87 -17.05
N GLU A 296 3.82 9.16 -17.28
CA GLU A 296 2.46 9.72 -17.26
C GLU A 296 1.54 9.00 -18.27
N ALA A 297 2.03 8.64 -19.46
CA ALA A 297 1.24 7.91 -20.44
C ALA A 297 0.87 6.47 -19.99
N LEU A 298 1.63 5.86 -19.07
CA LEU A 298 1.26 4.59 -18.44
C LEU A 298 0.14 4.74 -17.40
N LEU A 299 -0.06 5.96 -16.90
CA LEU A 299 -1.00 6.29 -15.81
C LEU A 299 -2.29 6.91 -16.33
N ASP A 300 -2.20 7.83 -17.29
CA ASP A 300 -3.34 8.59 -17.80
C ASP A 300 -4.31 7.69 -18.57
N ASN A 301 -5.49 7.46 -17.98
CA ASN A 301 -6.57 6.64 -18.53
C ASN A 301 -6.09 5.28 -19.13
N SER A 302 -5.14 4.63 -18.44
CA SER A 302 -4.43 3.45 -18.95
C SER A 302 -4.75 2.18 -18.15
N PHE A 303 -4.01 1.87 -17.08
CA PHE A 303 -4.22 0.67 -16.25
C PHE A 303 -4.57 1.02 -14.81
N PHE A 304 -3.84 1.95 -14.19
CA PHE A 304 -3.97 2.28 -12.78
C PHE A 304 -5.09 3.28 -12.53
N LEU A 305 -5.84 3.08 -11.44
CA LEU A 305 -6.89 4.00 -11.04
C LEU A 305 -6.26 5.28 -10.46
N PRO A 306 -6.85 6.47 -10.69
CA PRO A 306 -6.32 7.70 -10.13
C PRO A 306 -6.55 7.85 -8.62
N TYR A 307 -7.19 6.86 -7.99
CA TYR A 307 -7.47 6.75 -6.57
C TYR A 307 -7.32 5.29 -6.13
N LEU A 308 -7.20 5.07 -4.84
CA LEU A 308 -7.14 3.77 -4.20
C LEU A 308 -8.57 3.25 -4.00
N ALA A 309 -8.91 2.16 -4.69
CA ALA A 309 -10.27 1.65 -4.82
C ALA A 309 -10.66 0.61 -3.76
N TYR A 310 -9.90 0.55 -2.67
CA TYR A 310 -10.21 -0.29 -1.53
C TYR A 310 -10.77 0.52 -0.37
N ASN A 311 -11.51 -0.15 0.52
CA ASN A 311 -11.96 0.41 1.78
C ASN A 311 -10.82 0.36 2.80
N ALA A 312 -10.18 1.49 3.05
CA ALA A 312 -9.09 1.59 4.02
C ALA A 312 -9.63 1.49 5.45
N ARG A 313 -9.06 0.57 6.22
CA ARG A 313 -9.38 0.41 7.63
C ARG A 313 -8.47 1.31 8.45
N ILE A 314 -9.03 2.38 8.99
CA ILE A 314 -8.29 3.30 9.85
C ILE A 314 -8.08 2.61 11.20
N ASP A 315 -6.81 2.45 11.57
CA ASP A 315 -6.35 1.73 12.74
C ASP A 315 -7.09 2.16 14.02
N GLU A 316 -7.43 1.20 14.87
CA GLU A 316 -8.26 1.40 16.06
C GLU A 316 -7.63 2.36 17.08
N SER A 317 -6.31 2.52 17.03
CA SER A 317 -5.57 3.44 17.89
C SER A 317 -5.66 4.89 17.43
N PHE A 318 -6.15 5.16 16.20
CA PHE A 318 -6.25 6.50 15.65
C PHE A 318 -7.15 7.40 16.50
N LYS A 319 -6.72 8.66 16.66
CA LYS A 319 -7.47 9.70 17.37
C LYS A 319 -7.30 11.02 16.64
N GLY A 320 -8.39 11.78 16.52
CA GLY A 320 -8.38 13.11 15.92
C GLY A 320 -9.08 13.14 14.57
N ASP A 321 -8.56 13.97 13.68
CA ASP A 321 -9.21 14.30 12.41
C ASP A 321 -8.41 13.64 11.28
N PHE A 322 -8.90 12.48 10.81
CA PHE A 322 -8.31 11.77 9.68
C PHE A 322 -8.69 12.50 8.39
N SER A 323 -7.71 13.03 7.67
CA SER A 323 -7.95 13.83 6.49
C SER A 323 -7.71 13.01 5.23
N LEU A 324 -8.77 12.86 4.44
CA LEU A 324 -8.67 12.44 3.05
C LEU A 324 -8.27 13.62 2.17
N LYS A 325 -8.19 14.84 2.68
CA LYS A 325 -7.79 16.01 1.90
C LYS A 325 -6.30 16.26 2.07
N PHE A 326 -5.62 16.61 0.98
CA PHE A 326 -4.23 17.01 1.07
C PHE A 326 -4.05 18.23 1.99
N ASN A 327 -3.11 18.12 2.92
CA ASN A 327 -2.68 19.17 3.83
C ASN A 327 -1.18 19.01 4.10
N ALA A 328 -0.37 19.94 3.59
CA ALA A 328 1.09 19.88 3.72
C ALA A 328 1.59 19.84 5.19
N SER A 329 0.79 20.25 6.17
CA SER A 329 1.12 20.13 7.60
C SER A 329 0.86 18.73 8.18
N LEU A 330 0.22 17.84 7.42
CA LEU A 330 -0.12 16.46 7.80
C LEU A 330 0.57 15.50 6.81
N PRO A 331 1.75 14.95 7.16
CA PRO A 331 2.58 14.16 6.24
C PRO A 331 1.82 13.03 5.52
N TYR A 332 1.01 12.27 6.24
CA TYR A 332 0.22 11.17 5.66
C TYR A 332 -0.77 11.63 4.58
N THR A 333 -1.17 12.90 4.53
CA THR A 333 -2.13 13.33 3.49
C THR A 333 -1.55 13.32 2.08
N HIS A 334 -0.23 13.18 1.92
CA HIS A 334 0.39 12.92 0.61
C HIS A 334 -0.14 11.65 -0.04
N HIS A 335 -0.39 10.57 0.70
CA HIS A 335 -1.05 9.36 0.19
C HIS A 335 -2.56 9.32 0.45
N ALA A 336 -3.04 9.86 1.57
CA ALA A 336 -4.42 9.64 2.02
C ALA A 336 -5.40 10.40 1.13
N GLN A 337 -4.90 11.41 0.41
CA GLN A 337 -5.66 12.11 -0.61
C GLN A 337 -6.19 11.24 -1.74
N TYR A 338 -5.59 10.07 -1.94
CA TYR A 338 -6.01 9.12 -2.96
C TYR A 338 -6.91 8.02 -2.39
N LEU A 339 -7.11 7.94 -1.07
CA LEU A 339 -8.10 7.03 -0.50
C LEU A 339 -9.51 7.50 -0.85
N LYS A 340 -10.33 6.57 -1.35
CA LYS A 340 -11.72 6.82 -1.70
C LYS A 340 -12.68 6.37 -0.60
N ASP A 341 -12.53 5.14 -0.12
CA ASP A 341 -13.46 4.57 0.86
C ASP A 341 -12.71 4.27 2.16
N ILE A 342 -13.33 4.52 3.31
CA ILE A 342 -12.72 4.21 4.60
C ILE A 342 -13.72 3.60 5.60
N THR A 343 -13.17 2.86 6.55
CA THR A 343 -13.85 2.40 7.76
C THR A 343 -13.02 2.79 8.98
N LEU A 344 -13.61 3.56 9.88
CA LEU A 344 -13.05 3.78 11.21
C LEU A 344 -13.19 2.50 12.03
N THR A 345 -12.14 2.11 12.76
CA THR A 345 -12.17 0.94 13.64
C THR A 345 -11.98 1.34 15.11
N GLY A 346 -12.14 0.39 16.02
CA GLY A 346 -11.99 0.62 17.46
C GLY A 346 -13.15 1.38 18.11
N GLU A 347 -12.87 2.00 19.25
CA GLU A 347 -13.86 2.67 20.11
C GLU A 347 -13.50 4.15 20.39
N ASN A 348 -12.54 4.69 19.62
CA ASN A 348 -12.12 6.08 19.78
C ASN A 348 -12.99 7.02 18.94
N PRO A 349 -13.54 8.11 19.54
CA PRO A 349 -14.17 9.17 18.77
C PRO A 349 -13.18 9.74 17.74
N SER A 350 -13.57 9.69 16.48
CA SER A 350 -12.72 10.06 15.35
C SER A 350 -13.51 10.88 14.35
N LYS A 351 -12.83 11.80 13.67
CA LYS A 351 -13.41 12.60 12.60
C LYS A 351 -12.78 12.28 11.26
N VAL A 352 -13.52 12.52 10.19
CA VAL A 352 -13.06 12.33 8.82
C VAL A 352 -13.27 13.64 8.06
N ILE A 353 -12.21 14.18 7.47
CA ILE A 353 -12.30 15.32 6.54
C ILE A 353 -12.33 14.73 5.13
N VAL A 354 -13.41 15.01 4.39
CA VAL A 354 -13.62 14.43 3.06
C VAL A 354 -12.73 15.09 2.00
N ASN A 355 -12.50 14.36 0.91
CA ASN A 355 -11.83 14.85 -0.29
C ASN A 355 -12.84 15.07 -1.43
N GLN A 356 -12.33 15.36 -2.61
CA GLN A 356 -13.14 15.60 -3.81
C GLN A 356 -13.76 14.34 -4.44
N LEU A 357 -13.44 13.14 -3.93
CA LEU A 357 -13.97 11.89 -4.45
C LEU A 357 -15.37 11.61 -3.92
N ASN A 358 -16.05 10.64 -4.54
CA ASN A 358 -17.26 10.09 -3.98
C ASN A 358 -16.87 9.00 -2.97
N ASN A 359 -16.98 9.31 -1.67
CA ASN A 359 -16.47 8.44 -0.61
C ASN A 359 -17.59 7.60 0.02
N SER A 360 -17.28 6.35 0.35
CA SER A 360 -18.03 5.55 1.32
C SER A 360 -17.29 5.55 2.65
N ILE A 361 -17.95 6.07 3.70
CA ILE A 361 -17.34 6.25 5.02
C ILE A 361 -18.18 5.50 6.06
N THR A 362 -17.54 4.54 6.73
CA THR A 362 -18.15 3.77 7.82
C THR A 362 -17.52 4.18 9.15
N GLY A 363 -18.34 4.56 10.12
CA GLY A 363 -17.91 4.88 11.48
C GLY A 363 -17.61 3.64 12.32
N ASN A 364 -17.09 3.90 13.53
CA ASN A 364 -16.79 2.89 14.53
C ASN A 364 -17.87 2.90 15.64
N SER A 365 -17.60 2.30 16.81
CA SER A 365 -18.59 2.23 17.90
C SER A 365 -18.73 3.52 18.72
N ALA A 366 -17.91 4.53 18.43
CA ALA A 366 -17.89 5.81 19.14
C ALA A 366 -18.62 6.90 18.35
N VAL A 367 -18.69 8.11 18.92
CA VAL A 367 -19.23 9.27 18.21
C VAL A 367 -18.26 9.71 17.12
N ASN A 368 -18.68 9.58 15.87
CA ASN A 368 -17.95 9.97 14.68
C ASN A 368 -18.51 11.24 14.05
N THR A 369 -17.62 11.99 13.40
CA THR A 369 -17.99 13.24 12.71
C THR A 369 -17.36 13.28 11.33
N VAL A 370 -18.16 13.57 10.31
CA VAL A 370 -17.66 13.85 8.96
C VAL A 370 -17.66 15.36 8.73
N ILE A 371 -16.52 15.89 8.31
CA ILE A 371 -16.26 17.31 8.11
C ILE A 371 -16.23 17.61 6.62
N PHE A 372 -17.05 18.58 6.22
CA PHE A 372 -17.17 19.11 4.87
C PHE A 372 -16.52 20.50 4.76
N SER A 373 -16.08 20.85 3.56
CA SER A 373 -15.31 22.06 3.26
C SER A 373 -16.16 23.35 3.22
N GLY A 374 -17.48 23.25 3.11
CA GLY A 374 -18.40 24.35 2.83
C GLY A 374 -19.50 24.58 3.86
N ALA A 375 -20.38 25.54 3.57
CA ALA A 375 -21.54 25.85 4.40
C ALA A 375 -22.67 24.85 4.15
N SER A 376 -23.45 24.52 5.19
CA SER A 376 -24.52 23.52 5.14
C SER A 376 -25.53 23.71 4.00
N SER A 377 -25.81 24.96 3.62
CA SER A 377 -26.71 25.31 2.50
C SER A 377 -26.19 24.89 1.11
N GLU A 378 -24.91 24.55 0.99
CA GLU A 378 -24.27 24.11 -0.25
C GLU A 378 -24.30 22.58 -0.40
N TYR A 379 -24.98 21.86 0.50
CA TYR A 379 -25.07 20.40 0.48
C TYR A 379 -26.51 19.95 0.49
N GLN A 380 -26.77 18.85 -0.22
CA GLN A 380 -28.00 18.11 -0.13
C GLN A 380 -27.78 16.85 0.72
N ILE A 381 -28.55 16.72 1.80
CA ILE A 381 -28.49 15.57 2.72
C ILE A 381 -29.74 14.73 2.54
N THR A 382 -29.56 13.43 2.26
CA THR A 382 -30.63 12.44 2.22
C THR A 382 -30.31 11.29 3.17
N SER A 383 -31.35 10.66 3.74
CA SER A 383 -31.16 9.46 4.58
C SER A 383 -32.18 8.39 4.23
N VAL A 384 -31.69 7.18 4.02
CA VAL A 384 -32.47 5.98 3.68
C VAL A 384 -31.88 4.80 4.45
N ASP A 385 -32.70 4.05 5.17
CA ASP A 385 -32.31 2.81 5.87
C ASP A 385 -31.01 2.89 6.71
N LYS A 386 -30.84 4.00 7.45
CA LYS A 386 -29.67 4.33 8.32
C LYS A 386 -28.37 4.69 7.57
N GLU A 387 -28.42 4.73 6.25
CA GLU A 387 -27.38 5.32 5.42
C GLU A 387 -27.71 6.80 5.18
N VAL A 388 -26.69 7.65 5.20
CA VAL A 388 -26.81 9.09 4.92
C VAL A 388 -25.99 9.41 3.69
N THR A 389 -26.61 10.02 2.68
CA THR A 389 -25.89 10.55 1.52
C THR A 389 -25.80 12.07 1.65
N VAL A 390 -24.58 12.61 1.53
CA VAL A 390 -24.29 14.04 1.51
C VAL A 390 -23.69 14.39 0.15
N VAL A 391 -24.46 15.11 -0.67
CA VAL A 391 -24.05 15.56 -2.00
C VAL A 391 -23.61 17.01 -1.91
N ASP A 392 -22.37 17.29 -2.29
CA ASP A 392 -21.89 18.66 -2.48
C ASP A 392 -22.48 19.25 -3.77
N LEU A 393 -23.09 20.44 -3.67
CA LEU A 393 -23.66 21.16 -4.81
C LEU A 393 -22.63 22.07 -5.49
N VAL A 394 -21.40 22.15 -4.97
CA VAL A 394 -20.27 22.87 -5.56
C VAL A 394 -19.35 21.89 -6.27
N ASP A 395 -19.11 22.13 -7.57
CA ASP A 395 -18.26 21.28 -8.40
C ASP A 395 -16.83 21.15 -7.84
N ASN A 396 -16.27 19.94 -7.94
CA ASN A 396 -14.87 19.62 -7.63
C ASN A 396 -14.41 19.99 -6.20
N ARG A 397 -15.30 19.89 -5.20
CA ARG A 397 -14.96 20.16 -3.79
C ARG A 397 -14.99 18.93 -2.89
N ASP A 398 -16.17 18.45 -2.50
CA ASP A 398 -16.31 17.31 -1.57
C ASP A 398 -17.05 16.09 -2.17
N GLY A 399 -17.48 16.17 -3.43
CA GLY A 399 -18.14 15.05 -4.12
C GLY A 399 -19.46 14.60 -3.48
N THR A 400 -19.80 13.32 -3.67
CA THR A 400 -20.96 12.64 -3.07
C THR A 400 -20.50 11.60 -2.05
N ASN A 401 -20.91 11.76 -0.80
CA ASN A 401 -20.45 10.93 0.31
C ASN A 401 -21.58 10.08 0.86
N THR A 402 -21.35 8.77 0.95
CA THR A 402 -22.27 7.80 1.54
C THR A 402 -21.74 7.39 2.92
N LEU A 403 -22.55 7.58 3.94
CA LEU A 403 -22.15 7.52 5.34
C LEU A 403 -22.96 6.46 6.09
N SER A 404 -22.27 5.62 6.85
CA SER A 404 -22.85 4.59 7.71
C SER A 404 -22.23 4.68 9.10
N GLY A 405 -23.05 4.61 10.16
CA GLY A 405 -22.56 4.69 11.54
C GLY A 405 -21.90 6.03 11.88
N ILE A 406 -22.43 7.15 11.35
CA ILE A 406 -21.93 8.50 11.62
C ILE A 406 -22.99 9.28 12.39
N GLU A 407 -22.59 9.91 13.51
CA GLU A 407 -23.48 10.67 14.39
C GLU A 407 -23.56 12.15 14.02
N LYS A 408 -22.53 12.70 13.39
CA LYS A 408 -22.40 14.14 13.18
C LYS A 408 -21.88 14.51 11.81
N LEU A 409 -22.47 15.54 11.22
CA LEU A 409 -21.95 16.24 10.05
C LEU A 409 -21.50 17.64 10.48
N ARG A 410 -20.31 18.06 10.08
CA ARG A 410 -19.78 19.39 10.35
C ARG A 410 -19.54 20.15 9.05
N PHE A 411 -20.17 21.30 8.97
CA PHE A 411 -20.01 22.29 7.91
C PHE A 411 -19.28 23.51 8.46
N THR A 412 -18.92 24.48 7.61
CA THR A 412 -18.18 25.69 8.05
C THR A 412 -19.02 26.62 8.91
N ASP A 413 -20.35 26.54 8.80
CA ASP A 413 -21.34 27.41 9.46
C ASP A 413 -22.09 26.73 10.62
N THR A 414 -22.21 25.41 10.60
CA THR A 414 -22.96 24.65 11.62
C THR A 414 -22.51 23.19 11.74
N GLU A 415 -22.89 22.58 12.86
CA GLU A 415 -22.84 21.12 13.06
C GLU A 415 -24.28 20.58 13.08
N VAL A 416 -24.49 19.42 12.45
CA VAL A 416 -25.78 18.73 12.38
C VAL A 416 -25.63 17.37 13.02
N GLU A 417 -26.47 17.07 14.01
CA GLU A 417 -26.56 15.72 14.60
C GLU A 417 -27.50 14.86 13.75
N LEU A 418 -27.03 13.67 13.38
CA LEU A 418 -27.82 12.66 12.70
C LEU A 418 -28.59 11.87 13.74
N SER A 419 -29.87 11.60 13.47
CA SER A 419 -30.70 10.82 14.38
C SER A 419 -30.21 9.36 14.42
N THR A 420 -29.61 8.98 15.55
CA THR A 420 -29.25 7.60 15.86
C THR A 420 -30.51 6.85 16.32
N ASN A 421 -31.07 5.97 15.48
CA ASN A 421 -32.13 5.04 15.89
C ASN A 421 -31.59 3.61 16.05
#